data_AF-A0A8T1Z8J0-F1
#
_entry.id   AF-A0A8T1Z8J0-F1
#
_cell.length_a   1.000
_cell.length_b   1.000
_cell.length_c   1.000
_cell.angle_alpha   90.00
_cell.angle_beta   90.00
_cell.angle_gamma   90.00
#
_symmetry.space_group_name_H-M   'P 1'
#
loop_
_entity.id
_entity.type
_entity.pdbx_description
1 polymer ?
#
loop_
_entity_poly.entity_id
_entity_poly.type
_entity_poly.pdbx_seq_one_letter_code
_entity_poly.pdbx_strand_id
1 'polypeptide(L)'
;MGRHSGRRTKMKKNPRETEATTYSNTIPIDLLFEILLRLPAKSVTRFVSVSKLFAKIIRSQDFIRSFLFRSSKQKQRVLLAFSGVDKEEGRENWFFLSSSLEESSSPVFLSSTACHAPELRYTRPICVHGLISFVYGQEQIISNPTTGKSITLPLVKSRRRVLKRFFGYDPVDDIYKVLCVTEPMFGTGRKLVAASQCQVLSLESSNHQNSWRNFECSIPHRPQSEGICTNGVLYYYAHMGTEIMEPSLVRFDLRSETFDFLTILPVEVQNFLKSSNLINYKGNIASATRTSCHSFDLWVLEDFKKKQWLKVNLSIRSGLVDFRGIAHTGEIIYATYDLEDYHLILHDPKTNSRKFVEIDVNSYEFGRLSGVVSLVDYVESVMFS
;
A
#
# COMPACT_ATOMS: atom_id res chain seq x y z
N MET A 1 51.35 -65.42 18.52
CA MET A 1 50.85 -64.09 18.95
C MET A 1 51.97 -63.44 19.75
N GLY A 2 52.76 -62.52 19.17
CA GLY A 2 52.66 -61.06 19.36
C GLY A 2 53.38 -60.62 20.65
N ARG A 3 54.26 -59.61 20.73
CA ARG A 3 54.63 -58.49 19.85
C ARG A 3 56.05 -57.99 20.23
N HIS A 4 56.80 -57.51 19.24
CA HIS A 4 58.01 -56.72 19.43
C HIS A 4 57.75 -55.36 20.08
N SER A 5 58.62 -54.98 21.02
CA SER A 5 58.71 -53.66 21.63
C SER A 5 59.51 -52.72 20.71
N GLY A 6 58.81 -51.83 20.00
CA GLY A 6 59.39 -50.77 19.18
C GLY A 6 59.36 -49.41 19.89
N ARG A 7 60.55 -48.87 20.17
CA ARG A 7 60.85 -47.58 20.78
C ARG A 7 60.47 -46.45 19.80
N ARG A 8 59.59 -45.51 20.18
CA ARG A 8 59.24 -44.32 19.38
C ARG A 8 59.96 -43.08 19.90
N THR A 9 60.88 -42.56 19.10
CA THR A 9 61.63 -41.33 19.29
C THR A 9 60.72 -40.10 19.08
N LYS A 10 60.62 -39.20 20.06
CA LYS A 10 59.91 -37.92 19.94
C LYS A 10 60.75 -36.93 19.12
N MET A 11 60.28 -36.54 17.94
CA MET A 11 60.81 -35.37 17.21
C MET A 11 60.32 -34.08 17.86
N LYS A 12 61.27 -33.20 18.25
CA LYS A 12 61.02 -31.81 18.63
C LYS A 12 60.63 -31.00 17.38
N LYS A 13 59.47 -30.34 17.39
CA LYS A 13 59.12 -29.29 16.43
C LYS A 13 59.58 -27.94 16.99
N ASN A 14 60.42 -27.23 16.24
CA ASN A 14 60.74 -25.82 16.49
C ASN A 14 59.52 -24.94 16.13
N PRO A 15 59.21 -23.90 16.91
CA PRO A 15 58.22 -22.89 16.54
C PRO A 15 58.90 -21.86 15.62
N ARG A 16 58.44 -21.77 14.37
CA ARG A 16 58.59 -20.54 13.59
C ARG A 16 57.28 -19.79 13.74
N GLU A 17 57.32 -18.74 14.55
CA GLU A 17 56.32 -17.68 14.54
C GLU A 17 56.21 -17.17 13.10
N THR A 18 55.03 -17.34 12.52
CA THR A 18 54.64 -16.64 11.32
C THR A 18 53.55 -15.70 11.79
N GLU A 19 53.90 -14.43 12.01
CA GLU A 19 52.94 -13.36 12.16
C GLU A 19 52.16 -13.24 10.85
N ALA A 20 51.07 -13.99 10.73
CA ALA A 20 50.07 -13.74 9.73
C ALA A 20 49.28 -12.51 10.19
N THR A 21 49.70 -11.32 9.75
CA THR A 21 48.84 -10.15 9.72
C THR A 21 47.63 -10.47 8.86
N THR A 22 46.56 -10.94 9.50
CA THR A 22 45.26 -11.14 8.87
C THR A 22 44.67 -9.76 8.60
N TYR A 23 45.00 -9.16 7.45
CA TYR A 23 44.24 -8.03 6.94
C TYR A 23 42.82 -8.53 6.66
N SER A 24 41.92 -8.25 7.61
CA SER A 24 40.49 -8.42 7.41
C SER A 24 40.06 -7.44 6.32
N ASN A 25 40.06 -7.88 5.06
CA ASN A 25 39.50 -7.16 3.91
C ASN A 25 37.96 -7.11 4.02
N THR A 26 37.46 -6.54 5.11
CA THR A 26 36.02 -6.38 5.36
C THR A 26 35.59 -5.02 4.86
N ILE A 27 34.62 -5.03 3.94
CA ILE A 27 33.98 -3.81 3.46
C ILE A 27 33.30 -3.14 4.68
N PRO A 28 33.56 -1.85 4.93
CA PRO A 28 32.88 -1.08 5.98
C PRO A 28 31.35 -1.21 5.89
N ILE A 29 30.66 -1.25 7.04
CA ILE A 29 29.20 -1.43 7.12
C ILE A 29 28.46 -0.33 6.34
N ASP A 30 28.93 0.91 6.40
CA ASP A 30 28.29 2.04 5.70
C ASP A 30 28.38 1.89 4.17
N LEU A 31 29.53 1.41 3.66
CA LEU A 31 29.68 1.11 2.25
C LEU A 31 28.80 -0.06 1.83
N LEU A 32 28.68 -1.07 2.69
CA LEU A 32 27.78 -2.19 2.44
C LEU A 32 26.30 -1.74 2.42
N PHE A 33 25.90 -0.86 3.34
CA PHE A 33 24.58 -0.26 3.38
C PHE A 33 24.28 0.46 2.04
N GLU A 34 25.18 1.32 1.59
CA GLU A 34 25.07 2.04 0.32
C GLU A 34 25.02 1.12 -0.90
N ILE A 35 25.84 0.06 -0.91
CA ILE A 35 25.83 -0.95 -1.98
C ILE A 35 24.47 -1.64 -2.03
N LEU A 36 23.99 -2.16 -0.90
CA LEU A 36 22.70 -2.84 -0.80
C LEU A 36 21.55 -1.91 -1.20
N LEU A 37 21.61 -0.64 -0.77
CA LEU A 37 20.60 0.37 -1.05
C LEU A 37 20.46 0.67 -2.54
N ARG A 38 21.52 0.47 -3.34
CA ARG A 38 21.54 0.70 -4.80
C ARG A 38 21.03 -0.48 -5.63
N LEU A 39 20.92 -1.66 -5.03
CA LEU A 39 20.45 -2.84 -5.74
C LEU A 39 18.94 -2.75 -6.08
N PRO A 40 18.48 -3.49 -7.10
CA PRO A 40 17.06 -3.72 -7.34
C PRO A 40 16.41 -4.44 -6.15
N ALA A 41 15.14 -4.18 -5.89
CA ALA A 41 14.45 -4.73 -4.72
C ALA A 41 14.51 -6.27 -4.67
N LYS A 42 14.33 -6.94 -5.82
CA LYS A 42 14.44 -8.41 -5.96
C LYS A 42 15.82 -8.97 -5.58
N SER A 43 16.89 -8.20 -5.77
CA SER A 43 18.22 -8.60 -5.34
C SER A 43 18.38 -8.43 -3.84
N VAL A 44 17.89 -7.32 -3.29
CA VAL A 44 17.91 -7.06 -1.84
C VAL A 44 17.18 -8.16 -1.07
N THR A 45 15.98 -8.56 -1.50
CA THR A 45 15.21 -9.62 -0.83
C THR A 45 15.94 -10.97 -0.81
N ARG A 46 16.69 -11.30 -1.87
CA ARG A 46 17.52 -12.52 -1.93
C ARG A 46 18.76 -12.42 -1.05
N PHE A 47 19.33 -11.23 -0.92
CA PHE A 47 20.59 -10.98 -0.20
C PHE A 47 20.47 -11.15 1.31
N VAL A 48 19.24 -11.10 1.84
CA VAL A 48 18.94 -11.51 3.22
C VAL A 48 19.42 -12.94 3.51
N SER A 49 19.38 -13.84 2.54
CA SER A 49 19.81 -15.24 2.71
C SER A 49 21.32 -15.45 2.54
N VAL A 50 22.07 -14.43 2.10
CA VAL A 50 23.51 -14.57 1.79
C VAL A 50 24.38 -14.44 3.04
N SER A 51 24.02 -13.54 3.97
CA SER A 51 24.81 -13.30 5.18
C SER A 51 23.94 -12.74 6.31
N LYS A 52 24.27 -13.11 7.56
CA LYS A 52 23.63 -12.55 8.77
C LYS A 52 23.78 -11.03 8.85
N LEU A 53 24.92 -10.49 8.38
CA LEU A 53 25.14 -9.03 8.36
C LEU A 53 24.19 -8.35 7.36
N PHE A 54 24.03 -8.92 6.17
CA PHE A 54 23.14 -8.39 5.14
C PHE A 54 21.69 -8.44 5.63
N ALA A 55 21.27 -9.57 6.21
CA ALA A 55 19.96 -9.71 6.83
C ALA A 55 19.72 -8.65 7.91
N LYS A 56 20.70 -8.40 8.79
CA LYS A 56 20.60 -7.38 9.84
C LYS A 56 20.44 -5.96 9.26
N ILE A 57 21.23 -5.62 8.24
CA ILE A 57 21.15 -4.32 7.58
C ILE A 57 19.80 -4.15 6.87
N ILE A 58 19.41 -5.11 6.03
CA ILE A 58 18.20 -5.04 5.21
C ILE A 58 16.92 -4.98 6.07
N ARG A 59 16.90 -5.68 7.20
CA ARG A 59 15.77 -5.67 8.15
C ARG A 59 15.79 -4.49 9.11
N SER A 60 16.83 -3.66 9.10
CA SER A 60 16.86 -2.46 9.93
C SER A 60 15.86 -1.42 9.42
N GLN A 61 15.26 -0.69 10.35
CA GLN A 61 14.30 0.37 10.03
C GLN A 61 14.93 1.44 9.12
N ASP A 62 16.18 1.83 9.40
CA ASP A 62 16.93 2.82 8.61
C ASP A 62 17.09 2.38 7.15
N PHE A 63 17.37 1.10 6.91
CA PHE A 63 17.48 0.58 5.55
C PHE A 63 16.14 0.54 4.84
N ILE A 64 15.08 0.04 5.50
CA ILE A 64 13.72 -0.02 4.94
C ILE A 64 13.27 1.39 4.53
N ARG A 65 13.46 2.38 5.42
CA ARG A 65 13.13 3.78 5.17
C ARG A 65 13.94 4.38 4.02
N SER A 66 15.25 4.16 4.02
CA SER A 66 16.14 4.67 2.96
C SER A 66 15.80 4.07 1.61
N PHE A 67 15.48 2.77 1.57
CA PHE A 67 15.09 2.06 0.36
C PHE A 67 13.78 2.60 -0.20
N LEU A 68 12.77 2.78 0.68
CA LEU A 68 11.47 3.34 0.31
C LEU A 68 11.62 4.76 -0.26
N PHE A 69 12.40 5.62 0.41
CA PHE A 69 12.66 6.99 -0.04
C PHE A 69 13.40 7.05 -1.38
N ARG A 70 14.35 6.14 -1.61
CA ARG A 70 14.98 5.98 -2.92
C ARG A 70 13.94 5.56 -3.95
N SER A 71 13.10 4.58 -3.65
CA SER A 71 12.07 4.08 -4.57
C SER A 71 11.05 5.15 -4.93
N SER A 72 10.60 5.98 -3.97
CA SER A 72 9.67 7.08 -4.22
C SER A 72 10.24 8.21 -5.08
N LYS A 73 11.58 8.28 -5.22
CA LYS A 73 12.27 9.22 -6.11
C LYS A 73 12.61 8.62 -7.47
N GLN A 74 12.47 7.31 -7.63
CA GLN A 74 12.60 6.69 -8.94
C GLN A 74 11.38 6.99 -9.81
N LYS A 75 11.44 6.54 -11.05
CA LYS A 75 10.36 6.66 -12.03
C LYS A 75 9.06 6.10 -11.47
N GLN A 76 7.95 6.77 -11.76
CA GLN A 76 6.65 6.29 -11.31
C GLN A 76 6.33 4.91 -11.87
N ARG A 77 5.87 4.06 -10.95
CA ARG A 77 5.43 2.71 -11.25
C ARG A 77 3.95 2.60 -10.98
N VAL A 78 3.26 1.90 -11.87
CA VAL A 78 1.92 1.40 -11.60
C VAL A 78 2.05 -0.04 -11.13
N LEU A 79 1.37 -0.37 -10.04
CA LEU A 79 1.14 -1.75 -9.67
C LEU A 79 -0.21 -2.22 -10.19
N LEU A 80 -0.19 -3.35 -10.85
CA LEU A 80 -1.35 -4.08 -11.31
C LEU A 80 -1.54 -5.27 -10.39
N ALA A 81 -2.67 -5.29 -9.68
CA ALA A 81 -3.04 -6.38 -8.79
C ALA A 81 -4.24 -7.11 -9.42
N PHE A 82 -3.98 -8.26 -10.02
CA PHE A 82 -5.01 -9.14 -10.58
C PHE A 82 -5.51 -10.09 -9.50
N SER A 83 -6.83 -10.28 -9.42
CA SER A 83 -7.45 -11.22 -8.49
C SER A 83 -8.04 -12.41 -9.23
N GLY A 84 -7.94 -13.60 -8.65
CA GLY A 84 -8.67 -14.80 -9.04
C GLY A 84 -9.33 -15.41 -7.81
N VAL A 85 -10.64 -15.68 -7.89
CA VAL A 85 -11.40 -16.26 -6.77
C VAL A 85 -11.50 -17.76 -6.98
N ASP A 86 -10.91 -18.51 -6.06
CA ASP A 86 -11.12 -19.95 -5.91
C ASP A 86 -12.27 -20.18 -4.93
N LYS A 87 -13.42 -20.54 -5.48
CA LYS A 87 -14.64 -20.79 -4.69
C LYS A 87 -14.58 -22.13 -3.93
N GLU A 88 -13.80 -23.09 -4.42
CA GLU A 88 -13.70 -24.41 -3.79
C GLU A 88 -12.84 -24.33 -2.54
N GLU A 89 -11.72 -23.60 -2.61
CA GLU A 89 -10.84 -23.37 -1.47
C GLU A 89 -11.25 -22.19 -0.58
N GLY A 90 -12.22 -21.37 -1.02
CA GLY A 90 -12.63 -20.15 -0.31
C GLY A 90 -11.51 -19.11 -0.25
N ARG A 91 -10.77 -18.94 -1.35
CA ARG A 91 -9.58 -18.08 -1.43
C ARG A 91 -9.68 -17.05 -2.54
N GLU A 92 -9.10 -15.89 -2.31
CA GLU A 92 -8.83 -14.90 -3.35
C GLU A 92 -7.32 -14.79 -3.54
N ASN A 93 -6.83 -15.26 -4.69
CA ASN A 93 -5.43 -15.18 -5.08
C ASN A 93 -5.16 -13.85 -5.77
N TRP A 94 -4.12 -13.18 -5.33
CA TRP A 94 -3.67 -11.90 -5.90
C TRP A 94 -2.33 -12.08 -6.59
N PHE A 95 -2.22 -11.56 -7.81
CA PHE A 95 -1.01 -11.56 -8.61
C PHE A 95 -0.58 -10.12 -8.87
N PHE A 96 0.68 -9.80 -8.55
CA PHE A 96 1.19 -8.45 -8.59
C PHE A 96 2.20 -8.28 -9.72
N LEU A 97 1.94 -7.32 -10.60
CA LEU A 97 2.86 -6.89 -11.64
C LEU A 97 3.16 -5.41 -11.47
N SER A 98 4.40 -5.00 -11.71
CA SER A 98 4.80 -3.59 -11.73
C SER A 98 5.20 -3.18 -13.15
N SER A 99 4.73 -2.03 -13.59
CA SER A 99 5.14 -1.41 -14.84
C SER A 99 5.63 0.02 -14.60
N SER A 100 6.72 0.40 -15.27
CA SER A 100 7.23 1.77 -15.31
C SER A 100 6.42 2.58 -16.32
N LEU A 101 5.89 3.74 -15.93
CA LEU A 101 5.07 4.55 -16.84
C LEU A 101 5.89 5.24 -17.95
N GLU A 102 7.15 5.54 -17.68
CA GLU A 102 8.01 6.31 -18.58
C GLU A 102 8.65 5.44 -19.68
N GLU A 103 8.96 4.18 -19.37
CA GLU A 103 9.60 3.26 -20.31
C GLU A 103 8.55 2.41 -21.03
N SER A 104 8.79 2.04 -22.28
CA SER A 104 7.99 1.03 -23.00
C SER A 104 8.39 -0.38 -22.58
N SER A 105 8.62 -0.59 -21.28
CA SER A 105 9.02 -1.88 -20.73
C SER A 105 7.79 -2.70 -20.40
N SER A 106 7.82 -3.99 -20.72
CA SER A 106 6.78 -4.94 -20.31
C SER A 106 6.64 -4.95 -18.77
N PRO A 107 5.41 -5.09 -18.24
CA PRO A 107 5.19 -5.29 -16.81
C PRO A 107 6.00 -6.47 -16.27
N VAL A 108 6.55 -6.33 -15.07
CA VAL A 108 7.34 -7.35 -14.39
C VAL A 108 6.50 -7.98 -13.28
N PHE A 109 6.35 -9.31 -13.32
CA PHE A 109 5.78 -10.06 -12.21
C PHE A 109 6.64 -9.93 -10.94
N LEU A 110 6.01 -9.50 -9.85
CA LEU A 110 6.65 -9.34 -8.56
C LEU A 110 6.45 -10.60 -7.69
N SER A 111 5.20 -10.88 -7.36
CA SER A 111 4.82 -11.98 -6.46
C SER A 111 3.31 -12.27 -6.56
N SER A 112 2.87 -13.27 -5.78
CA SER A 112 1.46 -13.51 -5.51
C SER A 112 1.16 -13.55 -4.00
N THR A 113 -0.11 -13.40 -3.63
CA THR A 113 -0.59 -13.57 -2.26
C THR A 113 -1.95 -14.25 -2.27
N ALA A 114 -2.04 -15.39 -1.59
CA ALA A 114 -3.31 -16.05 -1.34
C ALA A 114 -3.96 -15.46 -0.08
N CYS A 115 -5.14 -14.87 -0.23
CA CYS A 115 -5.93 -14.42 0.90
C CYS A 115 -7.03 -15.46 1.18
N HIS A 116 -7.17 -15.88 2.43
CA HIS A 116 -8.34 -16.64 2.84
C HIS A 116 -9.55 -15.68 2.77
N ALA A 117 -10.53 -16.01 1.94
CA ALA A 117 -11.67 -15.14 1.62
C ALA A 117 -12.99 -15.86 1.94
N PRO A 118 -13.23 -16.23 3.21
CA PRO A 118 -14.48 -16.90 3.61
C PRO A 118 -15.66 -15.94 3.50
N GLU A 119 -15.39 -14.64 3.59
CA GLU A 119 -16.33 -13.55 3.38
C GLU A 119 -15.93 -12.73 2.14
N LEU A 120 -16.92 -12.19 1.43
CA LEU A 120 -16.67 -11.32 0.29
C LEU A 120 -15.91 -10.06 0.73
N ARG A 121 -14.86 -9.73 -0.02
CA ARG A 121 -14.18 -8.44 0.08
C ARG A 121 -15.20 -7.33 -0.19
N TYR A 122 -15.27 -6.36 0.71
CA TYR A 122 -16.22 -5.25 0.62
C TYR A 122 -15.55 -3.90 0.32
N THR A 123 -14.21 -3.85 0.28
CA THR A 123 -13.44 -2.66 -0.05
C THR A 123 -12.45 -2.91 -1.18
N ARG A 124 -12.14 -1.88 -1.97
CA ARG A 124 -10.99 -1.93 -2.88
C ARG A 124 -9.69 -2.00 -2.06
N PRO A 125 -8.67 -2.75 -2.49
CA PRO A 125 -7.38 -2.77 -1.81
C PRO A 125 -6.74 -1.37 -1.87
N ILE A 126 -6.10 -0.96 -0.79
CA ILE A 126 -5.42 0.33 -0.69
C ILE A 126 -3.93 0.09 -0.60
N CYS A 127 -3.16 0.82 -1.41
CA CYS A 127 -1.71 0.81 -1.37
C CYS A 127 -1.20 2.04 -0.64
N VAL A 128 -0.31 1.83 0.33
CA VAL A 128 0.40 2.89 1.04
C VAL A 128 1.87 2.50 1.10
N HIS A 129 2.73 3.31 0.49
CA HIS A 129 4.19 3.18 0.58
C HIS A 129 4.72 1.76 0.28
N GLY A 130 4.14 1.12 -0.74
CA GLY A 130 4.57 -0.19 -1.22
C GLY A 130 3.92 -1.39 -0.52
N LEU A 131 3.09 -1.15 0.50
CA LEU A 131 2.27 -2.17 1.13
C LEU A 131 0.82 -2.06 0.68
N ILE A 132 0.16 -3.21 0.50
CA ILE A 132 -1.26 -3.28 0.14
C ILE A 132 -2.05 -3.85 1.30
N SER A 133 -3.14 -3.17 1.64
CA SER A 133 -4.12 -3.64 2.62
C SER A 133 -5.33 -4.26 1.92
N PHE A 134 -5.64 -5.51 2.29
CA PHE A 134 -6.86 -6.23 1.93
C PHE A 134 -7.74 -6.41 3.16
N VAL A 135 -9.06 -6.25 2.99
CA VAL A 135 -10.03 -6.39 4.08
C VAL A 135 -11.11 -7.39 3.68
N TYR A 136 -11.21 -8.48 4.43
CA TYR A 136 -12.16 -9.58 4.22
C TYR A 136 -12.96 -9.76 5.49
N GLY A 137 -14.17 -9.19 5.54
CA GLY A 137 -15.00 -9.27 6.73
C GLY A 137 -14.33 -8.70 7.98
N GLN A 138 -13.98 -9.60 8.90
CA GLN A 138 -13.26 -9.26 10.14
C GLN A 138 -11.73 -9.22 10.00
N GLU A 139 -11.18 -9.87 8.98
CA GLU A 139 -9.75 -10.00 8.75
C GLU A 139 -9.21 -8.85 7.91
N GLN A 140 -7.96 -8.47 8.20
CA GLN A 140 -7.21 -7.53 7.40
C GLN A 140 -5.81 -8.08 7.17
N ILE A 141 -5.41 -8.16 5.91
CA ILE A 141 -4.13 -8.72 5.46
C ILE A 141 -3.32 -7.58 4.85
N ILE A 142 -2.09 -7.43 5.32
CA ILE A 142 -1.12 -6.49 4.75
C ILE A 142 -0.11 -7.31 3.95
N SER A 143 -0.04 -7.08 2.64
CA SER A 143 0.91 -7.75 1.74
C SER A 143 1.95 -6.76 1.22
N ASN A 144 3.18 -7.23 1.06
CA ASN A 144 4.22 -6.53 0.34
C ASN A 144 4.44 -7.25 -1.02
N PRO A 145 3.98 -6.67 -2.13
CA PRO A 145 4.20 -7.23 -3.47
C PRO A 145 5.67 -7.41 -3.84
N THR A 146 6.56 -6.55 -3.35
CA THR A 146 8.00 -6.60 -3.66
C THR A 146 8.68 -7.81 -3.03
N THR A 147 8.29 -8.18 -1.80
CA THR A 147 8.89 -9.28 -1.05
C THR A 147 8.09 -10.57 -1.15
N GLY A 148 6.83 -10.49 -1.61
CA GLY A 148 5.89 -11.60 -1.64
C GLY A 148 5.40 -12.07 -0.27
N LYS A 149 5.72 -11.33 0.79
CA LYS A 149 5.32 -11.69 2.16
C LYS A 149 4.07 -10.91 2.56
N SER A 150 3.24 -11.54 3.38
CA SER A 150 2.06 -10.95 3.96
C SER A 150 1.94 -11.27 5.44
N ILE A 151 1.17 -10.44 6.14
CA ILE A 151 0.81 -10.63 7.54
C ILE A 151 -0.69 -10.42 7.71
N THR A 152 -1.31 -11.20 8.57
CA THR A 152 -2.70 -11.00 8.99
C THR A 152 -2.70 -10.21 10.30
N LEU A 153 -3.46 -9.12 10.34
CA LEU A 153 -3.58 -8.29 11.53
C LEU A 153 -4.45 -8.99 12.58
N PRO A 154 -4.21 -8.73 13.88
CA PRO A 154 -5.10 -9.23 14.92
C PRO A 154 -6.52 -8.74 14.70
N LEU A 155 -7.51 -9.57 15.05
CA LEU A 155 -8.91 -9.18 14.96
C LEU A 155 -9.21 -7.99 15.86
N VAL A 156 -10.10 -7.12 15.37
CA VAL A 156 -10.64 -5.98 16.14
C VAL A 156 -11.46 -6.55 17.29
N LYS A 157 -10.98 -6.42 18.53
CA LYS A 157 -11.70 -6.90 19.72
C LYS A 157 -12.75 -5.87 20.11
N SER A 158 -13.95 -5.97 19.52
CA SER A 158 -15.07 -5.08 19.84
C SER A 158 -16.42 -5.79 19.75
N ARG A 159 -17.34 -5.43 20.65
CA ARG A 159 -18.76 -5.82 20.55
C ARG A 159 -19.55 -4.93 19.59
N ARG A 160 -18.86 -3.98 18.96
CA ARG A 160 -19.41 -2.97 18.05
C ARG A 160 -19.25 -3.43 16.61
N ARG A 161 -20.10 -2.91 15.72
CA ARG A 161 -19.98 -3.18 14.29
C ARG A 161 -18.81 -2.39 13.72
N VAL A 162 -17.89 -3.06 13.03
CA VAL A 162 -16.84 -2.40 12.25
C VAL A 162 -17.47 -1.81 11.00
N LEU A 163 -17.32 -0.50 10.80
CA LEU A 163 -17.79 0.19 9.61
C LEU A 163 -16.73 0.18 8.52
N LYS A 164 -15.52 0.62 8.86
CA LYS A 164 -14.43 0.77 7.90
C LYS A 164 -13.08 0.70 8.59
N ARG A 165 -12.08 0.22 7.84
CA ARG A 165 -10.67 0.20 8.25
C ARG A 165 -9.88 0.98 7.20
N PHE A 166 -9.05 1.90 7.65
CA PHE A 166 -8.22 2.76 6.82
C PHE A 166 -6.76 2.44 7.10
N PHE A 167 -6.00 2.17 6.04
CA PHE A 167 -4.57 1.90 6.13
C PHE A 167 -3.80 3.17 5.78
N GLY A 168 -2.78 3.48 6.57
CA GLY A 168 -1.97 4.68 6.39
C GLY A 168 -0.55 4.52 6.93
N TYR A 169 0.29 5.51 6.66
CA TYR A 169 1.68 5.56 7.09
C TYR A 169 2.03 6.95 7.59
N ASP A 170 2.60 7.02 8.80
CA ASP A 170 3.18 8.23 9.36
C ASP A 170 4.66 8.32 8.96
N PRO A 171 5.04 9.28 8.10
CA PRO A 171 6.42 9.44 7.62
C PRO A 171 7.39 10.01 8.65
N VAL A 172 6.90 10.55 9.77
CA VAL A 172 7.77 11.13 10.79
C VAL A 172 8.26 10.06 11.75
N ASP A 173 7.31 9.31 12.32
CA ASP A 173 7.61 8.23 13.27
C ASP A 173 7.87 6.90 12.53
N ASP A 174 7.80 6.90 11.19
CA ASP A 174 8.11 5.78 10.29
C ASP A 174 7.32 4.51 10.61
N ILE A 175 6.01 4.69 10.80
CA ILE A 175 5.13 3.64 11.27
C ILE A 175 3.86 3.56 10.44
N TYR A 176 3.51 2.33 10.04
CA TYR A 176 2.22 2.07 9.42
C TYR A 176 1.16 2.00 10.50
N LYS A 177 -0.02 2.56 10.22
CA LYS A 177 -1.15 2.56 11.13
C LYS A 177 -2.42 2.12 10.43
N VAL A 178 -3.32 1.50 11.19
CA VAL A 178 -4.67 1.17 10.76
C VAL A 178 -5.65 1.88 11.68
N LEU A 179 -6.51 2.73 11.11
CA LEU A 179 -7.65 3.30 11.80
C LEU A 179 -8.88 2.43 11.55
N CYS A 180 -9.53 1.97 12.61
CA CYS A 180 -10.79 1.25 12.57
C CYS A 180 -11.91 2.13 13.14
N VAL A 181 -12.96 2.36 12.37
CA VAL A 181 -14.13 3.14 12.78
C VAL A 181 -15.28 2.18 13.10
N THR A 182 -15.85 2.31 14.30
CA THR A 182 -16.88 1.38 14.80
C THR A 182 -18.12 2.09 15.32
N GLU A 183 -19.27 1.43 15.21
CA GLU A 183 -20.55 1.94 15.70
C GLU A 183 -21.27 0.93 16.61
N PRO A 184 -22.19 1.39 17.48
CA PRO A 184 -22.94 0.48 18.33
C PRO A 184 -23.76 -0.50 17.49
N MET A 185 -23.88 -1.74 17.95
CA MET A 185 -24.86 -2.68 17.40
C MET A 185 -26.27 -2.23 17.84
N PHE A 186 -27.22 -2.07 16.91
CA PHE A 186 -28.61 -1.81 17.26
C PHE A 186 -29.38 -3.10 17.52
N GLY A 187 -30.25 -3.10 18.53
CA GLY A 187 -31.47 -3.91 18.49
C GLY A 187 -32.55 -3.16 17.68
N THR A 188 -33.18 -3.83 16.72
CA THR A 188 -34.39 -3.54 15.88
C THR A 188 -34.86 -2.11 15.53
N GLY A 189 -34.29 -1.03 16.07
CA GLY A 189 -34.66 0.37 15.84
C GLY A 189 -33.80 1.04 14.77
N ARG A 190 -34.44 1.84 13.91
CA ARG A 190 -33.87 2.47 12.70
C ARG A 190 -33.02 3.74 12.91
N LYS A 191 -32.66 4.12 14.14
CA LYS A 191 -31.86 5.34 14.34
C LYS A 191 -30.39 5.04 14.03
N LEU A 192 -29.86 5.63 12.96
CA LEU A 192 -28.42 5.65 12.71
C LEU A 192 -27.74 6.45 13.84
N VAL A 193 -26.78 5.83 14.53
CA VAL A 193 -25.94 6.48 15.56
C VAL A 193 -24.55 6.55 14.98
N ALA A 194 -23.93 7.71 15.12
CA ALA A 194 -22.63 7.97 14.56
C ALA A 194 -21.56 7.08 15.20
N ALA A 195 -20.47 6.83 14.46
CA ALA A 195 -19.34 6.12 15.03
C ALA A 195 -18.77 6.93 16.19
N SER A 196 -18.96 6.43 17.41
CA SER A 196 -18.52 7.10 18.63
C SER A 196 -17.21 6.53 19.18
N GLN A 197 -16.66 5.47 18.55
CA GLN A 197 -15.43 4.83 19.00
C GLN A 197 -14.57 4.40 17.82
N CYS A 198 -13.28 4.72 17.95
CA CYS A 198 -12.25 4.31 17.01
C CYS A 198 -11.23 3.40 17.69
N GLN A 199 -10.55 2.60 16.88
CA GLN A 199 -9.38 1.86 17.30
C GLN A 199 -8.24 2.17 16.35
N VAL A 200 -7.03 2.27 16.87
CA VAL A 200 -5.82 2.39 16.05
C VAL A 200 -4.91 1.21 16.34
N LEU A 201 -4.31 0.66 15.29
CA LEU A 201 -3.24 -0.32 15.39
C LEU A 201 -2.00 0.25 14.72
N SER A 202 -0.86 0.17 15.38
CA SER A 202 0.43 0.53 14.80
C SER A 202 1.20 -0.75 14.45
N LEU A 203 1.81 -0.77 13.28
CA LEU A 203 2.56 -1.88 12.72
C LEU A 203 4.03 -1.65 12.99
N GLU A 204 4.56 -2.29 14.03
CA GLU A 204 5.98 -2.21 14.33
C GLU A 204 6.75 -3.36 13.67
N SER A 205 7.82 -3.04 12.95
CA SER A 205 8.62 -4.05 12.22
C SER A 205 9.34 -5.03 13.17
N SER A 206 9.49 -4.69 14.45
CA SER A 206 10.26 -5.44 15.44
C SER A 206 9.42 -6.12 16.52
N ASN A 207 8.11 -5.83 16.62
CA ASN A 207 7.26 -6.29 17.72
C ASN A 207 6.19 -7.26 17.23
N HIS A 208 6.16 -8.44 17.84
CA HIS A 208 5.14 -9.47 17.57
C HIS A 208 3.79 -9.21 18.25
N GLN A 209 3.63 -8.04 18.89
CA GLN A 209 2.46 -7.67 19.67
C GLN A 209 1.79 -6.40 19.13
N ASN A 210 1.56 -6.37 17.82
CA ASN A 210 0.63 -5.41 17.24
C ASN A 210 -0.73 -5.58 17.95
N SER A 211 -1.22 -4.53 18.61
CA SER A 211 -2.47 -4.59 19.35
C SER A 211 -3.30 -3.34 19.09
N TRP A 212 -4.62 -3.52 19.13
CA TRP A 212 -5.57 -2.43 18.92
C TRP A 212 -5.67 -1.59 20.19
N ARG A 213 -5.48 -0.28 20.05
CA ARG A 213 -5.75 0.70 21.10
C ARG A 213 -7.07 1.42 20.81
N ASN A 214 -7.96 1.41 21.78
CA ASN A 214 -9.20 2.18 21.72
C ASN A 214 -8.94 3.66 21.98
N PHE A 215 -9.72 4.52 21.33
CA PHE A 215 -9.84 5.92 21.69
C PHE A 215 -11.23 6.44 21.29
N GLU A 216 -11.65 7.54 21.90
CA GLU A 216 -12.93 8.16 21.56
C GLU A 216 -12.82 8.90 20.23
N CYS A 217 -13.83 8.69 19.38
CA CYS A 217 -13.92 9.45 18.16
C CYS A 217 -14.42 10.85 18.51
N SER A 218 -13.56 11.86 18.43
CA SER A 218 -13.92 13.24 18.76
C SER A 218 -15.00 13.83 17.83
N ILE A 219 -15.19 13.23 16.65
CA ILE A 219 -16.11 13.71 15.62
C ILE A 219 -16.98 12.53 15.19
N PRO A 220 -18.21 12.40 15.71
CA PRO A 220 -19.08 11.29 15.32
C PRO A 220 -19.44 11.38 13.82
N HIS A 221 -19.11 10.34 13.04
CA HIS A 221 -19.36 10.29 11.60
C HIS A 221 -19.60 8.85 11.11
N ARG A 222 -20.07 8.68 9.87
CA ARG A 222 -20.18 7.38 9.19
C ARG A 222 -19.36 7.39 7.90
N PRO A 223 -18.23 6.66 7.83
CA PRO A 223 -17.41 6.65 6.62
C PRO A 223 -18.11 6.02 5.41
N GLN A 224 -17.83 6.54 4.22
CA GLN A 224 -18.41 6.12 2.94
C GLN A 224 -17.33 5.65 1.96
N SER A 225 -16.27 6.43 1.75
CA SER A 225 -15.22 6.08 0.77
C SER A 225 -14.12 5.21 1.37
N GLU A 226 -13.27 4.61 0.51
CA GLU A 226 -12.06 3.88 0.94
C GLU A 226 -10.98 4.77 1.54
N GLY A 227 -10.97 6.05 1.17
CA GLY A 227 -9.98 7.00 1.63
C GLY A 227 -8.62 6.88 0.95
N ILE A 228 -7.77 7.85 1.23
CA ILE A 228 -6.39 7.94 0.73
C ILE A 228 -5.49 8.40 1.87
N CYS A 229 -4.28 7.84 1.94
CA CYS A 229 -3.23 8.31 2.84
C CYS A 229 -2.20 9.11 2.04
N THR A 230 -1.97 10.36 2.43
CA THR A 230 -0.88 11.18 1.88
C THR A 230 -0.25 12.01 2.99
N ASN A 231 1.09 12.09 2.98
CA ASN A 231 1.86 12.91 3.93
C ASN A 231 1.48 12.70 5.41
N GLY A 232 1.26 11.45 5.85
CA GLY A 232 0.91 11.15 7.24
C GLY A 232 -0.56 11.42 7.61
N VAL A 233 -1.41 11.73 6.63
CA VAL A 233 -2.81 12.10 6.87
C VAL A 233 -3.74 11.24 6.03
N LEU A 234 -4.74 10.67 6.68
CA LEU A 234 -5.86 9.97 6.04
C LEU A 234 -6.96 10.96 5.67
N TYR A 235 -7.43 10.87 4.44
CA TYR A 235 -8.59 11.61 3.95
C TYR A 235 -9.64 10.64 3.45
N TYR A 236 -10.89 10.82 3.87
CA TYR A 236 -12.01 10.00 3.38
C TYR A 236 -13.34 10.75 3.47
N TYR A 237 -14.27 10.42 2.59
CA TYR A 237 -15.63 10.89 2.67
C TYR A 237 -16.43 10.16 3.72
N ALA A 238 -17.23 10.91 4.46
CA ALA A 238 -18.18 10.43 5.46
C ALA A 238 -19.46 11.24 5.41
N HIS A 239 -20.52 10.74 6.04
CA HIS A 239 -21.65 11.56 6.42
C HIS A 239 -21.56 11.93 7.91
N MET A 240 -22.00 13.13 8.25
CA MET A 240 -21.96 13.71 9.60
C MET A 240 -23.25 14.52 9.87
N GLY A 241 -23.26 15.27 10.98
CA GLY A 241 -24.36 16.17 11.34
C GLY A 241 -25.58 15.44 11.89
N THR A 242 -26.69 16.17 12.01
CA THR A 242 -27.97 15.60 12.46
C THR A 242 -28.40 14.46 11.54
N GLU A 243 -28.73 13.31 12.12
CA GLU A 243 -29.13 12.09 11.40
C GLU A 243 -28.07 11.52 10.43
N ILE A 244 -26.83 12.02 10.47
CA ILE A 244 -25.72 11.53 9.64
C ILE A 244 -26.01 11.70 8.14
N MET A 245 -26.44 12.90 7.74
CA MET A 245 -26.80 13.21 6.36
C MET A 245 -25.80 14.12 5.65
N GLU A 246 -25.03 14.93 6.39
CA GLU A 246 -24.16 15.96 5.81
C GLU A 246 -22.90 15.34 5.18
N PRO A 247 -22.74 15.41 3.85
CA PRO A 247 -21.55 14.88 3.18
C PRO A 247 -20.32 15.71 3.58
N SER A 248 -19.28 15.04 4.03
CA SER A 248 -18.09 15.69 4.58
C SER A 248 -16.81 14.98 4.17
N LEU A 249 -15.72 15.75 4.02
CA LEU A 249 -14.36 15.22 3.92
C LEU A 249 -13.76 15.17 5.33
N VAL A 250 -13.48 13.97 5.81
CA VAL A 250 -12.79 13.74 7.08
C VAL A 250 -11.28 13.71 6.83
N ARG A 251 -10.55 14.37 7.71
CA ARG A 251 -9.10 14.38 7.81
C ARG A 251 -8.72 13.71 9.14
N PHE A 252 -7.83 12.72 9.11
CA PHE A 252 -7.29 12.10 10.31
C PHE A 252 -5.76 12.14 10.25
N ASP A 253 -5.16 12.87 11.18
CA ASP A 253 -3.71 12.94 11.33
C ASP A 253 -3.21 11.66 11.99
N LEU A 254 -2.39 10.86 11.31
CA LEU A 254 -1.94 9.57 11.82
C LEU A 254 -1.01 9.71 13.03
N ARG A 255 -0.29 10.83 13.13
CA ARG A 255 0.70 11.05 14.17
C ARG A 255 0.05 11.49 15.46
N SER A 256 -0.69 12.60 15.40
CA SER A 256 -1.41 13.12 16.57
C SER A 256 -2.69 12.35 16.86
N GLU A 257 -3.16 11.50 15.93
CA GLU A 257 -4.39 10.73 16.03
C GLU A 257 -5.64 11.59 16.25
N THR A 258 -5.63 12.77 15.61
CA THR A 258 -6.70 13.76 15.73
C THR A 258 -7.51 13.85 14.45
N PHE A 259 -8.82 13.96 14.60
CA PHE A 259 -9.74 14.23 13.51
C PHE A 259 -9.91 15.73 13.26
N ASP A 260 -10.14 16.06 11.99
CA ASP A 260 -10.61 17.35 11.50
C ASP A 260 -11.54 17.08 10.30
N PHE A 261 -12.35 18.03 9.86
CA PHE A 261 -13.29 17.81 8.76
C PHE A 261 -13.71 19.07 8.02
N LEU A 262 -14.25 18.86 6.83
CA LEU A 262 -14.91 19.86 6.01
C LEU A 262 -16.31 19.39 5.63
N THR A 263 -17.33 20.15 6.03
CA THR A 263 -18.73 19.95 5.61
C THR A 263 -19.06 20.66 4.28
N ILE A 264 -18.29 21.70 3.93
CA ILE A 264 -18.50 22.45 2.69
C ILE A 264 -17.67 21.80 1.59
N LEU A 265 -18.32 20.93 0.81
CA LEU A 265 -17.76 20.33 -0.39
C LEU A 265 -18.31 21.03 -1.65
N PRO A 266 -17.65 20.94 -2.81
CA PRO A 266 -18.23 21.38 -4.07
C PRO A 266 -19.56 20.66 -4.35
N VAL A 267 -20.54 21.35 -4.96
CA VAL A 267 -21.91 20.84 -5.16
C VAL A 267 -21.91 19.50 -5.91
N GLU A 268 -21.08 19.37 -6.94
CA GLU A 268 -20.95 18.13 -7.71
C GLU A 268 -20.41 16.98 -6.85
N VAL A 269 -19.44 17.25 -5.97
CA VAL A 269 -18.90 16.26 -5.03
C VAL A 269 -19.98 15.82 -4.03
N GLN A 270 -20.77 16.77 -3.51
CA GLN A 270 -21.89 16.47 -2.61
C GLN A 270 -22.93 15.56 -3.27
N ASN A 271 -23.36 15.92 -4.48
CA ASN A 271 -24.40 15.20 -5.22
C ASN A 271 -23.96 13.79 -5.66
N PHE A 272 -22.66 13.63 -5.94
CA PHE A 272 -22.10 12.39 -6.48
C PHE A 272 -21.04 11.75 -5.54
N LEU A 273 -21.20 11.91 -4.23
CA LEU A 273 -20.21 11.45 -3.24
C LEU A 273 -19.87 9.95 -3.38
N LYS A 274 -20.87 9.10 -3.64
CA LYS A 274 -20.68 7.64 -3.86
C LYS A 274 -19.88 7.31 -5.14
N SER A 275 -19.88 8.22 -6.11
CA SER A 275 -19.13 8.08 -7.36
C SER A 275 -17.87 8.97 -7.39
N SER A 276 -17.47 9.49 -6.22
CA SER A 276 -16.29 10.33 -6.06
C SER A 276 -15.17 9.54 -5.40
N ASN A 277 -13.99 9.56 -6.04
CA ASN A 277 -12.78 8.96 -5.50
C ASN A 277 -11.80 10.05 -5.10
N LEU A 278 -11.13 9.86 -3.97
CA LEU A 278 -10.03 10.73 -3.57
C LEU A 278 -8.75 10.23 -4.24
N ILE A 279 -7.99 11.15 -4.82
CA ILE A 279 -6.71 10.88 -5.46
C ILE A 279 -5.66 11.88 -4.99
N ASN A 280 -4.39 11.53 -5.15
CA ASN A 280 -3.30 12.49 -5.07
C ASN A 280 -3.18 13.19 -6.43
N TYR A 281 -3.27 14.51 -6.45
CA TYR A 281 -3.03 15.34 -7.62
C TYR A 281 -1.92 16.34 -7.30
N LYS A 282 -0.71 16.07 -7.82
CA LYS A 282 0.47 16.94 -7.66
C LYS A 282 0.77 17.31 -6.20
N GLY A 283 0.62 16.33 -5.29
CA GLY A 283 0.86 16.52 -3.86
C GLY A 283 -0.35 17.03 -3.06
N ASN A 284 -1.43 17.41 -3.74
CA ASN A 284 -2.68 17.86 -3.11
C ASN A 284 -3.75 16.77 -3.18
N ILE A 285 -4.69 16.82 -2.24
CA ILE A 285 -5.88 15.97 -2.29
C ILE A 285 -6.82 16.49 -3.37
N ALA A 286 -7.33 15.59 -4.20
CA ALA A 286 -8.34 15.92 -5.18
C ALA A 286 -9.49 14.90 -5.18
N SER A 287 -10.69 15.38 -5.48
CA SER A 287 -11.86 14.56 -5.76
C SER A 287 -12.02 14.37 -7.25
N ALA A 288 -11.91 13.14 -7.71
CA ALA A 288 -12.32 12.73 -9.05
C ALA A 288 -13.77 12.24 -8.99
N THR A 289 -14.70 13.08 -9.43
CA THR A 289 -16.14 12.85 -9.32
C THR A 289 -16.72 12.49 -10.67
N ARG A 290 -17.26 11.27 -10.80
CA ARG A 290 -17.92 10.84 -12.02
C ARG A 290 -19.25 11.59 -12.19
N THR A 291 -19.36 12.41 -13.24
CA THR A 291 -20.54 13.25 -13.53
C THR A 291 -21.44 12.63 -14.60
N SER A 292 -20.92 11.73 -15.45
CA SER A 292 -21.69 10.92 -16.39
C SER A 292 -20.99 9.57 -16.64
N CYS A 293 -21.55 8.72 -17.51
CA CYS A 293 -20.88 7.47 -17.92
C CYS A 293 -19.50 7.70 -18.53
N HIS A 294 -19.26 8.89 -19.10
CA HIS A 294 -18.04 9.21 -19.82
C HIS A 294 -17.31 10.43 -19.28
N SER A 295 -17.72 11.05 -18.17
CA SER A 295 -17.08 12.27 -17.68
C SER A 295 -16.74 12.21 -16.19
N PHE A 296 -15.59 12.77 -15.86
CA PHE A 296 -15.19 13.06 -14.48
C PHE A 296 -14.86 14.54 -14.36
N ASP A 297 -15.29 15.13 -13.25
CA ASP A 297 -14.85 16.44 -12.80
C ASP A 297 -13.77 16.25 -11.74
N LEU A 298 -12.71 17.06 -11.81
CA LEU A 298 -11.63 17.06 -10.84
C LEU A 298 -11.67 18.33 -9.99
N TRP A 299 -11.81 18.15 -8.68
CA TRP A 299 -11.77 19.22 -7.69
C TRP A 299 -10.55 19.06 -6.82
N VAL A 300 -9.64 20.03 -6.83
CA VAL A 300 -8.41 20.00 -6.02
C VAL A 300 -8.65 20.82 -4.75
N LEU A 301 -8.32 20.24 -3.60
CA LEU A 301 -8.34 20.94 -2.33
C LEU A 301 -7.05 21.76 -2.21
N GLU A 302 -7.14 23.09 -2.36
CA GLU A 302 -5.98 23.98 -2.31
C GLU A 302 -5.58 24.31 -0.88
N ASP A 303 -6.56 24.55 -0.02
CA ASP A 303 -6.33 24.91 1.38
C ASP A 303 -7.45 24.31 2.23
N PHE A 304 -7.08 23.31 3.04
CA PHE A 304 -8.01 22.64 3.96
C PHE A 304 -8.60 23.64 4.97
N LYS A 305 -7.78 24.53 5.54
CA LYS A 305 -8.23 25.46 6.59
C LYS A 305 -9.15 26.54 6.04
N LYS A 306 -8.86 27.05 4.84
CA LYS A 306 -9.71 28.03 4.15
C LYS A 306 -10.90 27.40 3.43
N LYS A 307 -10.99 26.06 3.41
CA LYS A 307 -12.06 25.30 2.75
C LYS A 307 -12.15 25.60 1.24
N GLN A 308 -11.00 25.83 0.62
CA GLN A 308 -10.91 26.26 -0.78
C GLN A 308 -10.70 25.07 -1.71
N TRP A 309 -11.62 24.94 -2.68
CA TRP A 309 -11.57 23.94 -3.74
C TRP A 309 -11.47 24.62 -5.10
N LEU A 310 -10.57 24.12 -5.94
CA LEU A 310 -10.40 24.56 -7.32
C LEU A 310 -10.91 23.48 -8.27
N LYS A 311 -11.83 23.86 -9.17
CA LYS A 311 -12.23 23.00 -10.28
C LYS A 311 -11.15 23.03 -11.35
N VAL A 312 -10.59 21.87 -11.69
CA VAL A 312 -9.64 21.73 -12.78
C VAL A 312 -10.42 21.31 -14.03
N ASN A 313 -10.30 22.09 -15.11
CA ASN A 313 -10.92 21.80 -16.40
C ASN A 313 -10.18 20.66 -17.10
N LEU A 314 -10.38 19.44 -16.64
CA LEU A 314 -9.98 18.21 -17.30
C LEU A 314 -11.26 17.47 -17.70
N SER A 315 -11.72 17.65 -18.94
CA SER A 315 -12.82 16.83 -19.44
C SER A 315 -12.29 15.43 -19.72
N ILE A 316 -12.34 14.58 -18.71
CA ILE A 316 -11.94 13.17 -18.77
C ILE A 316 -13.03 12.43 -19.53
N ARG A 317 -12.91 12.33 -20.87
CA ARG A 317 -13.85 11.54 -21.69
C ARG A 317 -13.49 10.05 -21.63
N SER A 318 -14.02 9.37 -20.62
CA SER A 318 -13.83 7.93 -20.42
C SER A 318 -14.78 7.17 -21.36
N GLY A 319 -14.30 6.57 -22.44
CA GLY A 319 -15.11 5.66 -23.27
C GLY A 319 -15.45 4.36 -22.53
N LEU A 320 -15.19 3.20 -23.13
CA LEU A 320 -15.19 1.88 -22.47
C LEU A 320 -13.96 1.67 -21.56
N VAL A 321 -13.54 2.72 -20.85
CA VAL A 321 -12.36 2.70 -19.97
C VAL A 321 -12.72 3.26 -18.59
N ASP A 322 -11.97 2.87 -17.57
CA ASP A 322 -12.12 3.31 -16.19
C ASP A 322 -10.97 4.26 -15.81
N PHE A 323 -11.29 5.36 -15.14
CA PHE A 323 -10.29 6.30 -14.63
C PHE A 323 -9.54 5.67 -13.44
N ARG A 324 -8.20 5.66 -13.49
CA ARG A 324 -7.35 5.06 -12.46
C ARG A 324 -6.60 6.08 -11.62
N GLY A 325 -6.31 7.26 -12.16
CA GLY A 325 -5.57 8.28 -11.45
C GLY A 325 -4.84 9.22 -12.41
N ILE A 326 -3.87 9.95 -11.87
CA ILE A 326 -3.07 10.92 -12.62
C ILE A 326 -1.60 10.66 -12.30
N ALA A 327 -0.77 10.55 -13.34
CA ALA A 327 0.67 10.38 -13.21
C ALA A 327 1.33 11.66 -12.65
N HIS A 328 2.54 11.57 -12.13
CA HIS A 328 3.33 12.73 -11.68
C HIS A 328 3.62 13.71 -12.83
N THR A 329 3.63 13.22 -14.07
CA THR A 329 3.79 14.02 -15.30
C THR A 329 2.54 14.87 -15.58
N GLY A 330 1.41 14.56 -14.94
CA GLY A 330 0.11 15.17 -15.18
C GLY A 330 -0.74 14.44 -16.23
N GLU A 331 -0.25 13.34 -16.80
CA GLU A 331 -1.03 12.48 -17.68
C GLU A 331 -2.14 11.76 -16.90
N ILE A 332 -3.32 11.67 -17.51
CA ILE A 332 -4.46 10.94 -16.96
C ILE A 332 -4.29 9.46 -17.29
N ILE A 333 -4.45 8.60 -16.28
CA ILE A 333 -4.34 7.16 -16.45
C ILE A 333 -5.73 6.54 -16.48
N TYR A 334 -6.02 5.83 -17.57
CA TYR A 334 -7.20 4.99 -17.72
C TYR A 334 -6.80 3.52 -17.82
N ALA A 335 -7.78 2.64 -17.65
CA ALA A 335 -7.64 1.24 -17.97
C ALA A 335 -8.86 0.67 -18.71
N THR A 336 -8.66 -0.34 -19.55
CA THR A 336 -9.77 -1.11 -20.14
C THR A 336 -10.48 -1.98 -19.08
N TYR A 337 -11.70 -2.41 -19.38
CA TYR A 337 -12.46 -3.32 -18.51
C TYR A 337 -12.16 -4.80 -18.80
N ASP A 338 -11.69 -5.10 -20.00
CA ASP A 338 -11.37 -6.47 -20.41
C ASP A 338 -10.11 -6.95 -19.68
N LEU A 339 -10.21 -8.10 -19.03
CA LEU A 339 -9.10 -8.72 -18.29
C LEU A 339 -8.19 -9.54 -19.21
N GLU A 340 -8.72 -10.05 -20.33
CA GLU A 340 -7.95 -10.81 -21.32
C GLU A 340 -7.13 -9.86 -22.21
N ASP A 341 -7.65 -8.64 -22.40
CA ASP A 341 -7.03 -7.57 -23.21
C ASP A 341 -6.84 -6.27 -22.40
N TYR A 342 -6.18 -6.42 -21.25
CA TYR A 342 -6.04 -5.34 -20.28
C TYR A 342 -4.94 -4.35 -20.66
N HIS A 343 -5.31 -3.08 -20.82
CA HIS A 343 -4.41 -2.01 -21.21
C HIS A 343 -4.49 -0.82 -20.25
N LEU A 344 -3.34 -0.23 -19.94
CA LEU A 344 -3.30 1.12 -19.37
C LEU A 344 -3.14 2.15 -20.48
N ILE A 345 -3.87 3.25 -20.37
CA ILE A 345 -3.82 4.36 -21.33
C ILE A 345 -3.39 5.60 -20.57
N LEU A 346 -2.24 6.16 -20.92
CA LEU A 346 -1.78 7.45 -20.45
C LEU A 346 -2.21 8.50 -21.47
N HIS A 347 -2.97 9.48 -21.03
CA HIS A 347 -3.49 10.57 -21.85
C HIS A 347 -2.93 11.89 -21.36
N ASP A 348 -2.20 12.59 -22.22
CA ASP A 348 -1.80 13.97 -21.94
C ASP A 348 -2.94 14.91 -22.37
N PRO A 349 -3.64 15.58 -21.42
CA PRO A 349 -4.73 16.47 -21.76
C PRO A 349 -4.27 17.75 -22.48
N LYS A 350 -2.99 18.13 -22.43
CA LYS A 350 -2.47 19.35 -23.07
C LYS A 350 -2.22 19.14 -24.56
N THR A 351 -1.56 18.04 -24.90
CA THR A 351 -1.22 17.69 -26.29
C THR A 351 -2.27 16.77 -26.94
N ASN A 352 -3.18 16.23 -26.13
CA ASN A 352 -4.15 15.20 -26.51
C ASN A 352 -3.50 13.90 -27.01
N SER A 353 -2.22 13.66 -26.72
CA SER A 353 -1.54 12.41 -27.07
C SER A 353 -1.93 11.27 -26.14
N ARG A 354 -1.90 10.04 -26.66
CA ARG A 354 -2.18 8.82 -25.88
C ARG A 354 -1.05 7.82 -26.04
N LYS A 355 -0.58 7.27 -24.92
CA LYS A 355 0.35 6.14 -24.86
C LYS A 355 -0.38 4.93 -24.29
N PHE A 356 -0.21 3.79 -24.94
CA PHE A 356 -0.77 2.51 -24.49
C PHE A 356 0.33 1.68 -23.85
N VAL A 357 0.02 1.10 -22.70
CA VAL A 357 0.87 0.11 -22.03
C VAL A 357 0.09 -1.19 -22.03
N GLU A 358 0.48 -2.06 -22.97
CA GLU A 358 -0.07 -3.41 -23.10
C GLU A 358 0.44 -4.30 -21.97
N ILE A 359 -0.48 -5.08 -21.41
CA ILE A 359 -0.17 -6.02 -20.35
C ILE A 359 -0.60 -7.39 -20.87
N ASP A 360 0.39 -8.18 -21.27
CA ASP A 360 0.16 -9.57 -21.66
C ASP A 360 -0.14 -10.41 -20.41
N VAL A 361 -1.42 -10.44 -20.03
CA VAL A 361 -1.91 -11.23 -18.89
C VAL A 361 -1.79 -12.73 -19.17
N ASN A 362 -1.88 -13.15 -20.44
CA ASN A 362 -1.83 -14.55 -20.86
C ASN A 362 -0.43 -15.15 -20.78
N SER A 363 0.62 -14.33 -20.83
CA SER A 363 2.00 -14.78 -20.57
C SER A 363 2.19 -15.35 -19.16
N TYR A 364 1.21 -15.17 -18.28
CA TYR A 364 1.24 -15.64 -16.92
C TYR A 364 0.12 -16.64 -16.64
N GLU A 365 0.44 -17.75 -15.99
CA GLU A 365 -0.53 -18.80 -15.62
C GLU A 365 -1.39 -18.38 -14.41
N PHE A 366 -2.14 -17.28 -14.51
CA PHE A 366 -2.92 -16.70 -13.41
C PHE A 366 -4.25 -17.43 -13.13
N GLY A 367 -4.56 -18.50 -13.87
CA GLY A 367 -5.85 -19.17 -13.80
C GLY A 367 -7.00 -18.24 -14.17
N ARG A 368 -8.20 -18.50 -13.65
CA ARG A 368 -9.39 -17.69 -13.96
C ARG A 368 -9.40 -16.40 -13.13
N LEU A 369 -9.18 -15.27 -13.81
CA LEU A 369 -9.24 -13.95 -13.21
C LEU A 369 -10.68 -13.49 -12.94
N SER A 370 -10.85 -12.71 -11.88
CA SER A 370 -12.11 -12.12 -11.43
C SER A 370 -12.09 -10.59 -11.42
N GLY A 371 -10.91 -9.96 -11.43
CA GLY A 371 -10.78 -8.52 -11.38
C GLY A 371 -9.34 -8.03 -11.39
N VAL A 372 -9.18 -6.72 -11.49
CA VAL A 372 -7.89 -6.03 -11.50
C VAL A 372 -8.01 -4.68 -10.80
N VAL A 373 -6.95 -4.31 -10.08
CA VAL A 373 -6.79 -3.00 -9.45
C VAL A 373 -5.47 -2.40 -9.92
N SER A 374 -5.52 -1.18 -10.44
CA SER A 374 -4.33 -0.40 -10.81
C SER A 374 -4.05 0.63 -9.73
N LEU A 375 -2.83 0.60 -9.19
CA LEU A 375 -2.37 1.46 -8.11
C LEU A 375 -1.24 2.35 -8.65
N VAL A 376 -1.56 3.62 -8.85
CA VAL A 376 -0.72 4.59 -9.61
C VAL A 376 0.45 5.14 -8.79
N ASP A 377 0.34 5.12 -7.46
CA ASP A 377 1.33 5.66 -6.53
C ASP A 377 2.17 4.54 -5.88
N TYR A 378 2.41 3.45 -6.62
CA TYR A 378 3.17 2.32 -6.10
C TYR A 378 4.66 2.61 -6.07
N VAL A 379 5.27 2.27 -4.93
CA VAL A 379 6.71 2.30 -4.70
C VAL A 379 7.15 0.94 -4.18
N GLU A 380 8.37 0.53 -4.47
CA GLU A 380 8.91 -0.74 -3.96
C GLU A 380 9.33 -0.58 -2.49
N SER A 381 9.04 -1.60 -1.69
CA SER A 381 9.40 -1.64 -0.28
C SER A 381 10.06 -2.96 0.06
N VAL A 382 11.11 -2.93 0.89
CA VAL A 382 11.78 -4.13 1.39
C VAL A 382 11.26 -4.55 2.78
N MET A 383 10.16 -3.96 3.24
CA MET A 383 9.53 -4.37 4.50
C MET A 383 9.11 -5.85 4.46
N PHE A 384 9.22 -6.54 5.59
CA PHE A 384 9.06 -7.99 5.74
C PHE A 384 10.16 -8.86 5.12
N SER A 385 11.26 -8.33 4.58
CA SER A 385 12.34 -9.15 3.96
C SER A 385 13.02 -10.15 4.90
#